data_AF-A0A1M5GNG0-F1
#
_entry.id   AF-A0A1M5GNG0-F1
#
_cell.length_a   1.000
_cell.length_b   1.000
_cell.length_c   1.000
_cell.angle_alpha   90.00
_cell.angle_beta   90.00
_cell.angle_gamma   90.00
#
_symmetry.space_group_name_H-M   'P 1'
#
loop_
_entity.id
_entity.type
_entity.pdbx_description
1 polymer ?
#
loop_
_entity_poly.entity_id
_entity_poly.type
_entity_poly.pdbx_seq_one_letter_code
_entity_poly.pdbx_strand_id
1 'polypeptide(L)'
;MNSLLDQVGGTQIVNRTVSEFYQTIGRHLSATDTCDHRKQESRQAQFLNHALSTQAEPVRSRRASFLAQGLNPALFEALLEYFEARLVELGFSWQLSSQMAETAGELYGSCEQDLSIAC
;
A
#
# COMPACT_ATOMS: atom_id res chain seq x y z
N MET A 1 -19.60 4.45 10.91
CA MET A 1 -18.16 4.56 11.23
C MET A 1 -17.44 4.82 9.91
N ASN A 2 -16.45 5.72 9.89
CA ASN A 2 -15.67 6.04 8.69
C ASN A 2 -14.37 5.23 8.73
N SER A 3 -14.03 4.52 7.65
CA SER A 3 -12.75 3.83 7.52
C SER A 3 -11.57 4.83 7.50
N LEU A 4 -10.33 4.37 7.70
CA LEU A 4 -9.14 5.22 7.51
C LEU A 4 -9.11 5.80 6.09
N LEU A 5 -9.53 4.99 5.12
CA LEU A 5 -9.66 5.41 3.72
C LEU A 5 -10.66 6.57 3.54
N ASP A 6 -11.80 6.54 4.25
CA ASP A 6 -12.79 7.63 4.18
C ASP A 6 -12.27 8.93 4.80
N GLN A 7 -11.35 8.86 5.76
CA GLN A 7 -10.73 10.04 6.40
C GLN A 7 -9.79 10.80 5.47
N VAL A 8 -9.25 10.14 4.45
CA VAL A 8 -8.33 10.74 3.47
C VAL A 8 -8.94 10.90 2.08
N GLY A 9 -10.28 10.97 1.96
CA GLY A 9 -10.92 11.19 0.66
C GLY A 9 -11.01 9.94 -0.24
N GLY A 10 -10.88 8.75 0.33
CA GLY A 10 -11.21 7.49 -0.33
C GLY A 10 -10.08 6.89 -1.17
N THR A 11 -10.45 5.90 -1.99
CA THR A 11 -9.53 5.16 -2.86
C THR A 11 -8.78 6.04 -3.85
N GLN A 12 -9.33 7.22 -4.19
CA GLN A 12 -8.74 8.14 -5.15
C GLN A 12 -7.41 8.70 -4.67
N ILE A 13 -7.28 9.05 -3.38
CA ILE A 13 -6.02 9.57 -2.83
C ILE A 13 -4.96 8.47 -2.80
N VAL A 14 -5.33 7.25 -2.38
CA VAL A 14 -4.40 6.11 -2.39
C VAL A 14 -3.90 5.83 -3.81
N ASN A 15 -4.81 5.68 -4.77
CA ASN A 15 -4.43 5.38 -6.16
C ASN A 15 -3.53 6.47 -6.74
N ARG A 16 -3.85 7.75 -6.48
CA ARG A 16 -3.05 8.87 -6.95
C ARG A 16 -1.65 8.85 -6.34
N THR A 17 -1.52 8.68 -5.02
CA THR A 17 -0.23 8.65 -4.34
C THR A 17 0.63 7.49 -4.83
N VAL A 18 0.04 6.31 -5.02
CA VAL A 18 0.75 5.15 -5.59
C VAL A 18 1.23 5.45 -7.02
N SER A 19 0.37 6.00 -7.88
CA SER A 19 0.79 6.38 -9.23
C SER A 19 1.89 7.45 -9.21
N GLU A 20 1.85 8.42 -8.31
CA GLU A 20 2.90 9.45 -8.15
C GLU A 20 4.24 8.82 -7.73
N PHE A 21 4.23 7.85 -6.81
CA PHE A 21 5.41 7.06 -6.44
C PHE A 21 6.00 6.31 -7.64
N TYR A 22 5.16 5.56 -8.37
CA TYR A 22 5.61 4.76 -9.52
C TYR A 22 6.10 5.62 -10.69
N GLN A 23 5.50 6.79 -10.89
CA GLN A 23 6.00 7.77 -11.86
C GLN A 23 7.35 8.35 -11.44
N THR A 24 7.59 8.53 -10.14
CA THR A 24 8.85 9.08 -9.63
C THR A 24 9.99 8.10 -9.84
N ILE A 25 9.82 6.84 -9.42
CA ILE A 25 10.84 5.80 -9.59
C ILE A 25 10.98 5.34 -11.06
N GLY A 26 9.88 5.40 -11.82
CA GLY A 26 9.83 4.94 -13.22
C GLY A 26 10.62 5.78 -14.21
N ARG A 27 10.96 7.03 -13.87
CA ARG A 27 11.74 7.94 -14.74
C ARG A 27 13.13 7.44 -15.08
N HIS A 28 13.64 6.45 -14.35
CA HIS A 28 15.00 5.93 -14.48
C HIS A 28 15.06 4.49 -15.01
N LEU A 29 13.93 3.94 -15.47
CA LEU A 29 13.80 2.52 -15.77
C LEU A 29 13.83 2.21 -17.27
N SER A 30 14.29 1.01 -17.61
CA SER A 30 14.17 0.48 -18.96
C SER A 30 12.71 0.11 -19.30
N ALA A 31 12.43 -0.14 -20.58
CA ALA A 31 11.08 -0.51 -21.03
C ALA A 31 10.60 -1.84 -20.41
N THR A 32 11.49 -2.80 -20.17
CA THR A 32 11.16 -4.08 -19.52
C THR A 32 10.80 -3.86 -18.05
N ASP A 33 11.63 -3.08 -17.35
CA ASP A 33 11.39 -2.74 -15.94
C ASP A 33 10.09 -1.94 -15.77
N THR A 34 9.73 -1.12 -16.75
CA THR A 34 8.46 -0.36 -16.76
C THR A 34 7.22 -1.27 -16.75
N CYS A 35 7.26 -2.41 -17.44
CA CYS A 35 6.12 -3.35 -17.49
C CYS A 35 5.87 -3.99 -16.12
N ASP A 36 6.94 -4.42 -15.45
CA ASP A 36 6.83 -5.01 -14.11
C ASP A 36 6.48 -3.96 -13.06
N HIS A 37 6.95 -2.72 -13.23
CA HIS A 37 6.53 -1.59 -12.40
C HIS A 37 5.02 -1.31 -12.49
N ARG A 38 4.41 -1.35 -13.68
CA ARG A 38 2.93 -1.19 -13.80
C ARG A 38 2.15 -2.29 -13.09
N LYS A 39 2.67 -3.53 -13.09
CA LYS A 39 2.04 -4.64 -12.35
C LYS A 39 2.16 -4.42 -10.85
N GLN A 40 3.33 -4.00 -10.37
CA GLN A 40 3.57 -3.68 -8.97
C GLN A 40 2.71 -2.49 -8.52
N GLU A 41 2.59 -1.44 -9.33
CA GLU A 41 1.71 -0.29 -9.10
C GLU A 41 0.26 -0.72 -8.83
N SER A 42 -0.31 -1.50 -9.75
CA SER A 42 -1.69 -1.97 -9.63
C SER A 42 -1.90 -2.85 -8.40
N ARG A 43 -0.96 -3.76 -8.10
CA ARG A 43 -1.05 -4.66 -6.94
C ARG A 43 -0.93 -3.90 -5.63
N GLN A 44 0.06 -3.02 -5.50
CA GLN A 44 0.27 -2.24 -4.28
C GLN A 44 -0.90 -1.27 -4.03
N ALA A 45 -1.46 -0.65 -5.07
CA ALA A 45 -2.68 0.14 -4.95
C ALA A 45 -3.85 -0.71 -4.44
N GLN A 46 -4.08 -1.90 -5.00
CA GLN A 46 -5.15 -2.80 -4.53
C GLN A 46 -4.95 -3.24 -3.09
N PHE A 47 -3.71 -3.56 -2.71
CA PHE A 47 -3.37 -3.95 -1.34
C PHE A 47 -3.59 -2.82 -0.35
N LEU A 48 -3.09 -1.61 -0.62
CA LEU A 48 -3.28 -0.44 0.24
C LEU A 48 -4.75 -0.07 0.40
N ASN A 49 -5.51 -0.05 -0.70
CA ASN A 49 -6.95 0.21 -0.62
C ASN A 49 -7.65 -0.85 0.23
N HIS A 50 -7.30 -2.13 0.06
CA HIS A 50 -7.84 -3.21 0.89
C HIS A 50 -7.52 -2.97 2.37
N ALA A 51 -6.25 -2.76 2.71
CA ALA A 51 -5.78 -2.54 4.08
C ALA A 51 -6.47 -1.36 4.78
N LEU A 52 -6.69 -0.27 4.05
CA LEU A 52 -7.24 0.98 4.60
C LEU A 52 -8.78 1.02 4.58
N SER A 53 -9.42 0.20 3.72
CA SER A 53 -10.87 0.06 3.65
C SER A 53 -11.45 -0.80 4.76
N THR A 54 -10.66 -1.73 5.30
CA THR A 54 -11.12 -2.69 6.29
C THR A 54 -11.41 -2.02 7.63
N GLN A 55 -12.70 -1.80 7.92
CA GLN A 55 -13.18 -1.75 9.30
C GLN A 55 -13.12 -3.17 9.84
N ALA A 56 -12.03 -3.50 10.53
CA ALA A 56 -11.94 -4.71 11.36
C ALA A 56 -12.37 -6.01 10.67
N GLU A 57 -11.96 -6.27 9.42
CA GLU A 57 -11.86 -7.66 9.00
C GLU A 57 -10.68 -8.31 9.73
N PRO A 58 -10.77 -9.60 10.10
CA PRO A 58 -9.67 -10.26 10.78
C PRO A 58 -8.42 -10.13 9.92
N VAL A 59 -7.29 -9.86 10.58
CA VAL A 59 -5.91 -9.76 10.07
C VAL A 59 -5.53 -10.89 9.08
N ARG A 60 -6.36 -11.95 8.98
CA ARG A 60 -6.26 -13.12 8.11
C ARG A 60 -7.33 -13.18 7.02
N SER A 61 -7.48 -12.13 6.22
CA SER A 61 -8.35 -12.22 5.04
C SER A 61 -7.60 -12.91 3.89
N ARG A 62 -8.18 -13.96 3.29
CA ARG A 62 -7.58 -14.64 2.11
C ARG A 62 -7.25 -13.67 0.98
N ARG A 63 -8.03 -12.57 0.89
CA ARG A 63 -7.81 -11.51 -0.08
C ARG A 63 -6.54 -10.72 0.22
N ALA A 64 -6.27 -10.39 1.49
CA ALA A 64 -5.05 -9.72 1.89
C ALA A 64 -3.82 -10.58 1.54
N SER A 65 -3.82 -11.87 1.91
CA SER A 65 -2.73 -12.78 1.58
C SER A 65 -2.51 -12.93 0.07
N PHE A 66 -3.60 -13.02 -0.71
CA PHE A 66 -3.51 -13.09 -2.18
C PHE A 66 -2.95 -11.81 -2.80
N LEU A 67 -3.32 -10.63 -2.27
CA LEU A 67 -2.82 -9.34 -2.77
C LEU A 67 -1.37 -9.07 -2.34
N ALA A 68 -0.98 -9.54 -1.16
CA ALA A 68 0.41 -9.50 -0.68
C ALA A 68 1.32 -10.41 -1.52
N GLN A 69 0.79 -11.54 -2.01
CA GLN A 69 1.56 -12.48 -2.81
C GLN A 69 2.10 -11.84 -4.10
N GLY A 70 3.42 -11.75 -4.18
CA GLY A 70 4.13 -11.19 -5.32
C GLY A 70 4.30 -9.67 -5.29
N LEU A 71 4.00 -9.01 -4.17
CA LEU A 71 4.53 -7.68 -3.90
C LEU A 71 6.05 -7.76 -3.75
N ASN A 72 6.76 -6.77 -4.26
CA ASN A 72 8.17 -6.59 -3.94
C ASN A 72 8.27 -5.92 -2.55
N PRO A 73 8.86 -6.59 -1.53
CA PRO A 73 8.89 -6.06 -0.16
C PRO A 73 9.61 -4.70 -0.05
N ALA A 74 10.75 -4.55 -0.72
CA ALA A 74 11.53 -3.31 -0.68
C ALA A 74 10.80 -2.15 -1.37
N LEU A 75 10.11 -2.41 -2.48
CA LEU A 75 9.27 -1.39 -3.12
C LEU A 75 8.05 -1.05 -2.27
N PHE A 76 7.50 -2.01 -1.52
CA PHE A 76 6.35 -1.77 -0.67
C PHE A 76 6.73 -0.94 0.56
N GLU A 77 7.85 -1.23 1.20
CA GLU A 77 8.41 -0.42 2.29
C GLU A 77 8.67 1.02 1.85
N ALA A 78 9.36 1.21 0.72
CA ALA A 78 9.59 2.54 0.14
C ALA A 78 8.28 3.26 -0.23
N LEU A 79 7.26 2.52 -0.68
CA LEU A 79 5.94 3.11 -0.94
C LEU A 79 5.26 3.57 0.35
N LEU A 80 5.37 2.84 1.47
CA LEU A 80 4.78 3.25 2.75
C LEU A 80 5.42 4.54 3.29
N GLU A 81 6.75 4.63 3.24
CA GLU A 81 7.48 5.85 3.61
C GLU A 81 7.07 7.05 2.74
N TYR A 82 7.01 6.84 1.43
CA TYR A 82 6.55 7.87 0.50
C TYR A 82 5.09 8.26 0.77
N PHE A 83 4.23 7.28 1.03
CA PHE A 83 2.80 7.48 1.27
C PHE A 83 2.55 8.32 2.52
N GLU A 84 3.22 8.01 3.62
CA GLU A 84 3.15 8.79 4.87
C GLU A 84 3.58 10.24 4.65
N ALA A 85 4.76 10.46 4.07
CA ALA A 85 5.26 11.80 3.78
C ALA A 85 4.31 12.57 2.86
N ARG A 86 3.76 11.90 1.85
CA ARG A 86 2.84 12.52 0.89
C ARG A 86 1.51 12.93 1.52
N LEU A 87 0.97 12.15 2.44
CA LEU A 87 -0.25 12.52 3.17
C LEU A 87 -0.03 13.78 4.01
N VAL A 88 1.13 13.90 4.66
CA VAL A 88 1.50 15.12 5.41
C VAL A 88 1.59 16.33 4.50
N GLU A 89 2.21 16.19 3.31
CA GLU A 89 2.26 17.27 2.31
C GLU A 89 0.87 17.70 1.81
N LEU A 90 -0.08 16.77 1.74
CA LEU A 90 -1.47 17.05 1.36
C LEU A 90 -2.30 17.68 2.49
N GLY A 91 -1.70 17.89 3.67
CA GLY A 91 -2.31 18.57 4.80
C GLY A 91 -3.00 17.65 5.81
N PHE A 92 -2.81 16.34 5.71
CA PHE A 92 -3.26 15.40 6.75
C PHE A 92 -2.34 15.47 7.96
N SER A 93 -2.87 15.14 9.15
CA SER A 93 -2.05 15.14 10.35
C SER A 93 -0.98 14.04 10.29
N TRP A 94 0.17 14.28 10.93
CA TRP A 94 1.21 13.26 11.10
C TRP A 94 0.66 11.99 11.72
N GLN A 95 -0.18 12.13 12.75
CA GLN A 95 -0.79 11.01 13.48
C GLN A 95 -1.65 10.13 12.57
N LEU A 96 -2.49 10.73 11.71
CA LEU A 96 -3.30 9.98 10.75
C LEU A 96 -2.42 9.32 9.69
N SER A 97 -1.42 10.03 9.20
CA SER A 97 -0.52 9.54 8.14
C SER A 97 0.30 8.33 8.62
N SER A 98 0.90 8.42 9.80
CA SER A 98 1.62 7.33 10.49
C SER A 98 0.70 6.13 10.72
N GLN A 99 -0.50 6.36 11.26
CA GLN A 99 -1.47 5.29 11.52
C GLN A 99 -1.84 4.52 10.24
N MET A 100 -1.99 5.22 9.11
CA MET A 100 -2.32 4.56 7.85
C MET A 100 -1.16 3.73 7.30
N ALA A 101 0.06 4.24 7.36
CA ALA A 101 1.26 3.51 6.94
C ALA A 101 1.48 2.27 7.83
N GLU A 102 1.38 2.43 9.15
CA GLU A 102 1.46 1.34 10.13
C GLU A 102 0.40 0.27 9.88
N THR A 103 -0.87 0.67 9.70
CA THR A 103 -1.97 -0.29 9.44
C THR A 103 -1.71 -1.14 8.20
N ALA A 104 -1.23 -0.53 7.12
CA ALA A 104 -0.90 -1.25 5.90
C ALA A 104 0.33 -2.15 6.06
N GLY A 105 1.37 -1.67 6.76
CA GLY A 105 2.59 -2.42 7.06
C GLY A 105 2.34 -3.63 7.94
N GLU A 106 1.54 -3.49 9.00
CA GLU A 106 1.14 -4.58 9.89
C GLU A 106 0.37 -5.67 9.15
N LEU A 107 -0.61 -5.29 8.31
CA LEU A 107 -1.34 -6.25 7.50
C LEU A 107 -0.39 -6.99 6.54
N TYR A 108 0.54 -6.28 5.90
CA TYR A 108 1.51 -6.90 5.00
C TYR A 108 2.43 -7.88 5.74
N GLY A 109 3.01 -7.46 6.87
CA GLY A 109 3.87 -8.32 7.69
C GLY A 109 3.14 -9.57 8.20
N SER A 110 1.87 -9.45 8.56
CA SER A 110 1.06 -10.61 8.95
C SER A 110 0.82 -11.58 7.77
N CYS A 111 0.63 -11.08 6.55
CA CYS A 111 0.49 -11.92 5.36
C CYS A 111 1.79 -12.67 5.02
N GLU A 112 2.94 -12.01 5.15
CA GLU A 112 4.25 -12.63 4.91
C GLU A 112 4.54 -13.74 5.93
N GLN A 113 4.18 -13.55 7.21
CA GLN A 113 4.32 -14.58 8.24
C GLN A 113 3.45 -15.82 7.93
N ASP A 114 2.20 -15.62 7.52
CA ASP A 114 1.30 -16.72 7.16
C ASP A 114 1.83 -17.49 5.93
N LEU A 115 2.40 -16.79 4.94
CA LEU A 115 3.03 -17.42 3.77
C LEU A 115 4.28 -18.23 4.16
N SER A 116 5.10 -17.73 5.09
CA SER A 116 6.30 -18.43 5.55
C SER A 116 6.00 -19.71 6.33
N ILE A 117 4.83 -19.83 6.96
CA ILE A 117 4.42 -21.01 7.77
C ILE A 117 3.75 -22.08 6.88
N ALA A 118 3.24 -21.70 5.70
CA ALA A 118 2.55 -22.59 4.78
C ALA A 118 3.48 -23.37 3.82
N CYS A 119 4.81 -23.22 3.94
CA CYS A 119 5.84 -23.95 3.19
C CYS A 119 6.55 -24.98 4.07
#